data_AF-A0A139IIR0-F1
#
_entry.id   AF-A0A139IIR0-F1
#
_cell.length_a   1.000
_cell.length_b   1.000
_cell.length_c   1.000
_cell.angle_alpha   90.00
_cell.angle_beta   90.00
_cell.angle_gamma   90.00
#
_symmetry.space_group_name_H-M   'P 1'
#
loop_
_entity.id
_entity.type
_entity.pdbx_description
1 polymer ?
#
loop_
_entity_poly.entity_id
_entity_poly.type
_entity_poly.pdbx_seq_one_letter_code
_entity_poly.pdbx_strand_id
1 'polypeptide(L)'
;MKFGMDKGALLGARREMGHPSKKLIASYLLDWVVIIAFAVAGAIFSIIEPHHRPFTLLNPDISYPYVEEQITTWMLGVVAFLVPALLIAVITIFFVPGKEVRSVSTGAQVWKLKLWELEKGLAGLCFSVAVAFFVTQGMKNMFGKPRPNMLARCEPDLSSIQDHVVGGYGQDISIRWTLVDIGICQSEDGKKLNDGFRSFPSGHSSWSWSGLLYLTLYFCSKFAIGLPSLPVVQQPSAKQKRSSDHELLPLHSNRARGDSEDTKQEYDDQTSPADAISTSPLWVRNSAAAPPNYLIIPALTPVAVAVYICSTRWAEYYHFGFDIIGGSLIGIVTAWLAFRWYHQPIGSRGQGWAWGSRSRDRAFAIGVGTGGYVGDEGWHSVKAPASDVEMANRS
;
A
#
# COMPACT_ATOMS: atom_id res chain seq x y z
N MET A 1 19.73 52.12 1.52
CA MET A 1 20.40 51.12 2.37
C MET A 1 19.95 49.73 1.96
N LYS A 2 20.81 48.99 1.26
CA LYS A 2 20.58 47.59 0.87
C LYS A 2 21.00 46.71 2.05
N PHE A 3 20.07 46.04 2.71
CA PHE A 3 20.40 44.94 3.62
C PHE A 3 20.87 43.76 2.77
N GLY A 4 22.19 43.61 2.66
CA GLY A 4 22.81 42.41 2.13
C GLY A 4 22.63 41.28 3.13
N MET A 5 21.67 40.40 2.88
CA MET A 5 21.67 39.08 3.52
C MET A 5 22.85 38.29 2.97
N ASP A 6 23.75 37.90 3.87
CA ASP A 6 24.93 37.11 3.60
C ASP A 6 24.56 35.82 2.86
N LYS A 7 24.85 35.79 1.55
CA LYS A 7 24.75 34.58 0.72
C LYS A 7 25.77 33.50 1.14
N GLY A 8 26.69 33.81 2.05
CA GLY A 8 27.72 32.89 2.56
C GLY A 8 27.23 31.83 3.54
N ALA A 9 26.18 32.10 4.33
CA ALA A 9 25.71 31.17 5.37
C ALA A 9 24.87 29.99 4.85
N LEU A 10 24.33 30.09 3.61
CA LEU A 10 23.59 29.03 2.95
C LEU A 10 24.46 28.09 2.08
N LEU A 11 25.76 28.38 1.94
CA LEU A 11 26.68 27.63 1.09
C LEU A 11 27.49 26.54 1.84
N GLY A 12 27.33 26.39 3.15
CA GLY A 12 28.15 25.51 4.00
C GLY A 12 27.75 24.03 4.07
N ALA A 13 26.62 23.62 3.48
CA ALA A 13 26.15 22.23 3.54
C ALA A 13 26.14 21.54 2.17
N ARG A 14 27.17 21.76 1.35
CA ARG A 14 27.37 20.97 0.12
C ARG A 14 27.94 19.59 0.50
N ARG A 15 27.09 18.73 1.06
CA ARG A 15 27.44 17.34 1.42
C ARG A 15 27.60 16.50 0.15
N GLU A 16 28.83 16.08 -0.14
CA GLU A 16 29.11 15.13 -1.22
C GLU A 16 28.48 13.76 -0.92
N MET A 17 27.82 13.19 -1.92
CA MET A 17 27.02 11.97 -1.80
C MET A 17 27.90 10.72 -1.97
N GLY A 18 27.97 9.88 -0.94
CA GLY A 18 28.62 8.57 -1.01
C GLY A 18 27.85 7.54 -1.87
N HIS A 19 28.56 6.52 -2.34
CA HIS A 19 27.96 5.38 -3.04
C HIS A 19 27.09 4.53 -2.08
N PRO A 20 25.96 3.96 -2.55
CA PRO A 20 25.15 3.06 -1.73
C PRO A 20 25.96 1.83 -1.29
N SER A 21 25.79 1.42 -0.04
CA SER A 21 26.46 0.22 0.49
C SER A 21 25.99 -1.03 -0.24
N LYS A 22 26.90 -1.97 -0.53
CA LYS A 22 26.57 -3.28 -1.10
C LYS A 22 25.51 -4.02 -0.28
N LYS A 23 25.56 -3.90 1.06
CA LYS A 23 24.57 -4.48 1.98
C LYS A 23 23.17 -3.92 1.76
N LEU A 24 23.07 -2.61 1.53
CA LEU A 24 21.80 -1.93 1.31
C LEU A 24 21.18 -2.36 -0.04
N ILE A 25 21.99 -2.42 -1.10
CA ILE A 25 21.55 -2.92 -2.41
C ILE A 25 21.04 -4.36 -2.30
N ALA A 26 21.78 -5.23 -1.61
CA ALA A 26 21.38 -6.62 -1.40
C ALA A 26 20.01 -6.75 -0.69
N SER A 27 19.70 -5.87 0.27
CA SER A 27 18.38 -5.88 0.94
C SER A 27 17.22 -5.58 -0.01
N TYR A 28 17.39 -4.63 -0.95
CA TYR A 28 16.33 -4.33 -1.93
C TYR A 28 16.26 -5.37 -3.04
N LEU A 29 17.38 -6.00 -3.42
CA LEU A 29 17.35 -7.15 -4.33
C LEU A 29 16.56 -8.31 -3.71
N LEU A 30 16.70 -8.53 -2.39
CA LEU A 30 15.91 -9.53 -1.67
C LEU A 30 14.42 -9.19 -1.70
N ASP A 31 14.01 -7.92 -1.57
CA ASP A 31 12.61 -7.53 -1.71
C ASP A 31 12.03 -7.95 -3.07
N TRP A 32 12.77 -7.72 -4.17
CA TRP A 32 12.37 -8.14 -5.51
C TRP A 32 12.32 -9.66 -5.66
N VAL A 33 13.26 -10.39 -5.07
CA VAL A 33 13.24 -11.86 -5.05
C VAL A 33 11.97 -12.37 -4.36
N VAL A 34 11.55 -11.75 -3.25
CA VAL A 34 10.31 -12.12 -2.54
C VAL A 34 9.08 -11.83 -3.41
N ILE A 35 9.03 -10.68 -4.09
CA ILE A 35 7.93 -10.34 -5.02
C ILE A 35 7.84 -11.39 -6.14
N ILE A 36 8.97 -11.73 -6.76
CA ILE A 36 9.03 -12.73 -7.82
C ILE A 36 8.63 -14.11 -7.29
N ALA A 37 9.05 -14.48 -6.08
CA ALA A 37 8.66 -15.74 -5.46
C ALA A 37 7.14 -15.87 -5.30
N PHE A 38 6.43 -14.81 -4.87
CA PHE A 38 4.97 -14.82 -4.83
C PHE A 38 4.35 -14.97 -6.23
N ALA A 39 4.87 -14.27 -7.23
CA ALA A 39 4.38 -14.36 -8.60
C ALA A 39 4.57 -15.77 -9.19
N VAL A 40 5.75 -16.37 -8.99
CA VAL A 40 6.07 -17.73 -9.42
C VAL A 40 5.19 -18.76 -8.70
N ALA A 41 5.02 -18.64 -7.38
CA ALA A 41 4.15 -19.53 -6.61
C ALA A 41 2.69 -19.46 -7.11
N GLY A 42 2.18 -18.26 -7.38
CA GLY A 42 0.86 -18.09 -8.00
C GLY A 42 0.75 -18.71 -9.39
N ALA A 43 1.81 -18.62 -10.21
CA ALA A 43 1.85 -19.22 -11.53
C ALA A 43 1.84 -20.75 -11.45
N ILE A 44 2.59 -21.33 -10.52
CA ILE A 44 2.58 -22.77 -10.23
C ILE A 44 1.17 -23.22 -9.85
N PHE A 45 0.49 -22.49 -8.95
CA PHE A 45 -0.90 -22.80 -8.60
C PHE A 45 -1.83 -22.72 -9.82
N SER A 46 -1.64 -21.79 -10.75
CA SER A 46 -2.51 -21.71 -11.94
C SER A 46 -2.44 -22.95 -12.85
N ILE A 47 -1.37 -23.75 -12.77
CA ILE A 47 -1.15 -24.94 -13.59
C ILE A 47 -1.63 -26.21 -12.88
N ILE A 48 -1.52 -26.27 -11.55
CA ILE A 48 -1.94 -27.43 -10.75
C ILE A 48 -3.46 -27.64 -10.84
N GLU A 49 -3.88 -28.89 -11.00
CA GLU A 49 -5.30 -29.26 -11.04
C GLU A 49 -6.04 -28.79 -9.77
N PRO A 50 -7.19 -28.11 -9.91
CA PRO A 50 -7.97 -27.68 -8.75
C PRO A 50 -8.66 -28.88 -8.10
N HIS A 51 -9.04 -28.72 -6.84
CA HIS A 51 -9.99 -29.62 -6.21
C HIS A 51 -11.30 -29.64 -7.02
N HIS A 52 -11.92 -30.80 -7.21
CA HIS A 52 -13.21 -30.90 -7.90
C HIS A 52 -14.30 -31.15 -6.88
N ARG A 53 -15.09 -30.12 -6.56
CA ARG A 53 -16.21 -30.28 -5.64
C ARG A 53 -17.35 -31.03 -6.35
N PRO A 54 -17.92 -32.09 -5.74
CA PRO A 54 -19.09 -32.75 -6.29
C PRO A 54 -20.26 -31.78 -6.50
N PHE A 55 -21.05 -32.01 -7.55
CA PHE A 55 -22.12 -31.11 -7.99
C PHE A 55 -23.34 -31.92 -8.42
N THR A 56 -24.48 -31.26 -8.63
CA THR A 56 -25.70 -31.92 -9.13
C THR A 56 -26.05 -31.40 -10.50
N LEU A 57 -26.50 -32.28 -11.38
CA LEU A 57 -26.86 -31.96 -12.77
C LEU A 57 -28.12 -31.09 -12.89
N LEU A 58 -28.93 -31.03 -11.82
CA LEU A 58 -30.17 -30.25 -11.80
C LEU A 58 -29.99 -28.84 -11.24
N ASN A 59 -28.77 -28.46 -10.82
CA ASN A 59 -28.56 -27.14 -10.23
C ASN A 59 -28.64 -26.05 -11.33
N PRO A 60 -29.65 -25.16 -11.30
CA PRO A 60 -29.80 -24.11 -12.30
C PRO A 60 -28.65 -23.10 -12.25
N ASP A 61 -28.03 -22.89 -11.09
CA ASP A 61 -26.97 -21.90 -10.90
C ASP A 61 -25.70 -22.21 -11.70
N ILE A 62 -25.48 -23.48 -12.09
CA ILE A 62 -24.31 -23.95 -12.85
C ILE A 62 -24.65 -24.37 -14.29
N SER A 63 -25.87 -24.08 -14.73
CA SER A 63 -26.45 -24.50 -16.01
C SER A 63 -26.42 -23.42 -17.10
N TYR A 64 -25.73 -22.29 -16.86
CA TYR A 64 -25.65 -21.21 -17.83
C TYR A 64 -24.83 -21.60 -19.07
N PRO A 65 -25.14 -21.02 -20.24
CA PRO A 65 -24.40 -21.30 -21.47
C PRO A 65 -22.94 -20.83 -21.36
N TYR A 66 -22.06 -21.51 -22.08
CA TYR A 66 -20.70 -21.05 -22.26
C TYR A 66 -20.68 -19.89 -23.26
N VAL A 67 -20.12 -18.75 -22.84
CA VAL A 67 -19.90 -17.54 -23.65
C VAL A 67 -18.41 -17.23 -23.59
N GLU A 68 -17.85 -16.71 -24.68
CA GLU A 68 -16.45 -16.31 -24.72
C GLU A 68 -16.17 -15.08 -23.84
N GLU A 69 -14.97 -15.01 -23.25
CA GLU A 69 -14.56 -13.87 -22.41
C GLU A 69 -14.31 -12.61 -23.24
N GLN A 70 -15.02 -11.50 -22.99
CA GLN A 70 -14.71 -10.19 -23.58
C GLN A 70 -13.34 -9.68 -23.11
N ILE A 71 -13.12 -9.73 -21.79
CA ILE A 71 -11.83 -9.40 -21.18
C ILE A 71 -11.07 -10.70 -20.94
N THR A 72 -10.07 -10.94 -21.78
CA THR A 72 -9.18 -12.09 -21.64
C THR A 72 -8.15 -11.86 -20.54
N THR A 73 -7.54 -12.94 -20.06
CA THR A 73 -6.49 -12.87 -19.02
C THR A 73 -5.28 -12.03 -19.46
N TRP A 74 -4.90 -12.06 -20.75
CA TRP A 74 -3.79 -11.24 -21.25
C TRP A 74 -4.14 -9.75 -21.23
N MET A 75 -5.37 -9.41 -21.64
CA MET A 75 -5.84 -8.02 -21.69
C MET A 75 -5.92 -7.44 -20.28
N LEU A 76 -6.36 -8.25 -19.31
CA LEU A 76 -6.29 -7.91 -17.89
C LEU A 76 -4.86 -7.57 -17.46
N GLY A 77 -3.86 -8.39 -17.84
CA GLY A 77 -2.46 -8.10 -17.55
C GLY A 77 -1.99 -6.76 -18.12
N VAL A 78 -2.44 -6.40 -19.33
CA VAL A 78 -2.13 -5.09 -19.90
C VAL A 78 -2.80 -3.96 -19.12
N VAL A 79 -4.11 -4.05 -18.89
CA VAL A 79 -4.91 -2.96 -18.29
C VAL A 79 -4.62 -2.78 -16.80
N ALA A 80 -4.45 -3.86 -16.05
CA ALA A 80 -4.29 -3.82 -14.60
C ALA A 80 -2.82 -3.80 -14.16
N PHE A 81 -1.85 -4.10 -15.02
CA PHE A 81 -0.42 -4.07 -14.65
C PHE A 81 0.41 -3.16 -15.56
N LEU A 82 0.45 -3.40 -16.87
CA LEU A 82 1.31 -2.62 -17.77
C LEU A 82 0.90 -1.15 -17.84
N VAL A 83 -0.38 -0.85 -18.00
CA VAL A 83 -0.88 0.54 -18.06
C VAL A 83 -0.58 1.30 -16.76
N PRO A 84 -0.90 0.78 -15.55
CA PRO A 84 -0.46 1.38 -14.30
C PRO A 84 1.05 1.58 -14.19
N ALA A 85 1.86 0.60 -14.57
CA ALA A 85 3.32 0.72 -14.52
C ALA A 85 3.84 1.86 -15.41
N LEU A 86 3.30 2.00 -16.62
CA LEU A 86 3.63 3.08 -17.54
C LEU A 86 3.20 4.45 -16.99
N LEU A 87 1.99 4.55 -16.42
CA LEU A 87 1.50 5.80 -15.84
C LEU A 87 2.32 6.22 -14.61
N ILE A 88 2.72 5.28 -13.75
CA ILE A 88 3.64 5.54 -12.63
C ILE A 88 4.98 6.06 -13.15
N ALA A 89 5.52 5.43 -14.20
CA ALA A 89 6.78 5.85 -14.81
C ALA A 89 6.71 7.27 -15.37
N VAL A 90 5.67 7.55 -16.18
CA VAL A 90 5.44 8.87 -16.76
C VAL A 90 5.28 9.93 -15.65
N ILE A 91 4.44 9.68 -14.63
CA ILE A 91 4.23 10.64 -13.55
C ILE A 91 5.52 10.92 -12.78
N THR A 92 6.29 9.88 -12.46
CA THR A 92 7.56 10.05 -11.75
C THR A 92 8.58 10.84 -12.57
N ILE A 93 8.69 10.54 -13.88
CA ILE A 93 9.65 11.18 -14.77
C ILE A 93 9.30 12.66 -15.02
N PHE A 94 8.01 13.03 -15.09
CA PHE A 94 7.64 14.41 -15.43
C PHE A 94 7.26 15.28 -14.23
N PHE A 95 6.59 14.75 -13.21
CA PHE A 95 6.01 15.54 -12.12
C PHE A 95 6.77 15.47 -10.79
N VAL A 96 7.69 14.51 -10.63
CA VAL A 96 8.48 14.34 -9.40
C VAL A 96 9.95 14.67 -9.66
N PRO A 97 10.67 15.46 -8.84
CA PRO A 97 10.22 16.18 -7.65
C PRO A 97 9.51 17.48 -7.99
N GLY A 98 8.68 17.97 -7.07
CA GLY A 98 7.97 19.24 -7.19
C GLY A 98 8.91 20.45 -7.36
N LYS A 99 8.35 21.58 -7.80
CA LYS A 99 9.11 22.81 -8.12
C LYS A 99 10.01 23.28 -6.98
N GLU A 100 9.51 23.21 -5.74
CA GLU A 100 10.23 23.65 -4.54
C GLU A 100 11.52 22.84 -4.33
N VAL A 101 11.42 21.51 -4.26
CA VAL A 101 12.58 20.63 -4.08
C VAL A 101 13.53 20.71 -5.28
N ARG A 102 13.00 20.84 -6.50
CA ARG A 102 13.81 20.98 -7.72
C ARG A 102 14.64 22.28 -7.73
N SER A 103 14.15 23.36 -7.10
CA SER A 103 14.87 24.64 -7.06
C SER A 103 16.12 24.62 -6.17
N VAL A 104 16.13 23.75 -5.15
CA VAL A 104 17.22 23.64 -4.18
C VAL A 104 18.16 22.46 -4.50
N SER A 105 17.74 21.52 -5.35
CA SER A 105 18.46 20.29 -5.65
C SER A 105 19.34 20.39 -6.90
N THR A 106 20.50 19.73 -6.86
CA THR A 106 21.34 19.52 -8.06
C THR A 106 20.70 18.52 -9.03
N GLY A 107 21.04 18.59 -10.32
CA GLY A 107 20.50 17.66 -11.33
C GLY A 107 20.72 16.17 -10.99
N ALA A 108 21.88 15.83 -10.42
CA ALA A 108 22.17 14.47 -9.97
C ALA A 108 21.28 14.02 -8.79
N GLN A 109 20.96 14.91 -7.86
CA GLN A 109 20.03 14.62 -6.76
C GLN A 109 18.60 14.41 -7.26
N VAL A 110 18.16 15.24 -8.21
CA VAL A 110 16.83 15.11 -8.83
C VAL A 110 16.66 13.74 -9.48
N TRP A 111 17.66 13.26 -10.23
CA TRP A 111 17.61 11.93 -10.85
C TRP A 111 17.60 10.79 -9.84
N LYS A 112 18.37 10.89 -8.76
CA LYS A 112 18.33 9.90 -7.68
C LYS A 112 16.95 9.82 -7.03
N LEU A 113 16.33 10.96 -6.75
CA LEU A 113 14.96 11.02 -6.21
C LEU A 113 13.95 10.41 -7.19
N LYS A 114 14.04 10.74 -8.49
CA LYS A 114 13.19 10.15 -9.52
C LYS A 114 13.32 8.63 -9.59
N LEU A 115 14.54 8.12 -9.61
CA LEU A 115 14.80 6.68 -9.67
C LEU A 115 14.30 5.96 -8.41
N TRP A 116 14.47 6.58 -7.24
CA TRP A 116 13.95 6.05 -5.98
C TRP A 116 12.43 5.96 -5.98
N GLU A 117 11.77 7.06 -6.34
CA GLU A 117 10.30 7.12 -6.42
C GLU A 117 9.74 6.16 -7.48
N LEU A 118 10.46 5.97 -8.59
CA LEU A 118 10.09 5.03 -9.63
C LEU A 118 10.20 3.58 -9.13
N GLU A 119 11.31 3.24 -8.48
CA GLU A 119 11.53 1.90 -7.94
C GLU A 119 10.49 1.56 -6.88
N LYS A 120 10.17 2.47 -5.95
CA LYS A 120 9.15 2.24 -4.91
C LYS A 120 7.73 2.19 -5.47
N GLY A 121 7.43 3.00 -6.49
CA GLY A 121 6.17 2.95 -7.23
C GLY A 121 5.97 1.61 -7.94
N LEU A 122 6.98 1.13 -8.68
CA LEU A 122 6.91 -0.12 -9.40
C LEU A 122 6.96 -1.34 -8.47
N ALA A 123 7.82 -1.33 -7.46
CA ALA A 123 7.90 -2.41 -6.47
C ALA A 123 6.57 -2.59 -5.74
N GLY A 124 5.90 -1.50 -5.35
CA GLY A 124 4.59 -1.59 -4.71
C GLY A 124 3.49 -2.11 -5.63
N LEU A 125 3.46 -1.70 -6.90
CA LEU A 125 2.53 -2.25 -7.89
C LEU A 125 2.76 -3.76 -8.09
N CYS A 126 4.01 -4.16 -8.32
CA CYS A 126 4.39 -5.56 -8.49
C CYS A 126 4.05 -6.39 -7.26
N PHE A 127 4.34 -5.89 -6.06
CA PHE A 127 4.00 -6.57 -4.80
C PHE A 127 2.49 -6.73 -4.63
N SER A 128 1.71 -5.69 -4.91
CA SER A 128 0.24 -5.74 -4.85
C SER A 128 -0.33 -6.83 -5.75
N VAL A 129 0.06 -6.83 -7.03
CA VAL A 129 -0.44 -7.79 -8.01
C VAL A 129 0.06 -9.20 -7.72
N ALA A 130 1.35 -9.38 -7.36
CA ALA A 130 1.93 -10.68 -7.06
C ALA A 130 1.27 -11.36 -5.85
N VAL A 131 1.03 -10.62 -4.77
CA VAL A 131 0.34 -11.17 -3.59
C VAL A 131 -1.12 -11.49 -3.91
N ALA A 132 -1.82 -10.60 -4.63
CA ALA A 132 -3.20 -10.86 -5.08
C ALA A 132 -3.28 -12.12 -5.95
N PHE A 133 -2.31 -12.31 -6.86
CA PHE A 133 -2.22 -13.49 -7.71
C PHE A 133 -2.02 -14.77 -6.89
N PHE A 134 -1.02 -14.77 -6.01
CA PHE A 134 -0.70 -15.90 -5.15
C PHE A 134 -1.93 -16.34 -4.33
N VAL A 135 -2.56 -15.40 -3.62
CA VAL A 135 -3.73 -15.67 -2.77
C VAL A 135 -4.90 -16.19 -3.61
N THR A 136 -5.19 -15.54 -4.74
CA THR A 136 -6.34 -15.92 -5.58
C THR A 136 -6.17 -17.31 -6.19
N GLN A 137 -5.00 -17.61 -6.77
CA GLN A 137 -4.76 -18.92 -7.39
C GLN A 137 -4.71 -20.05 -6.36
N GLY A 138 -4.11 -19.81 -5.20
CA GLY A 138 -4.11 -20.77 -4.10
C GLY A 138 -5.53 -21.10 -3.63
N MET A 139 -6.36 -20.07 -3.39
CA MET A 139 -7.75 -20.25 -2.99
C MET A 139 -8.59 -20.96 -4.06
N LYS A 140 -8.42 -20.63 -5.33
CA LYS A 140 -9.13 -21.29 -6.45
C LYS A 140 -8.90 -22.80 -6.46
N ASN A 141 -7.64 -23.22 -6.29
CA ASN A 141 -7.31 -24.64 -6.29
C ASN A 141 -7.81 -25.35 -5.04
N MET A 142 -7.78 -24.69 -3.88
CA MET A 142 -8.27 -25.28 -2.63
C MET A 142 -9.79 -25.46 -2.62
N PHE A 143 -10.55 -24.48 -3.12
CA PHE A 143 -12.01 -24.51 -3.01
C PHE A 143 -12.70 -25.31 -4.10
N GLY A 144 -12.19 -25.27 -5.33
CA GLY A 144 -12.74 -26.11 -6.39
C GLY A 144 -14.20 -25.81 -6.74
N LYS A 145 -14.64 -24.56 -6.57
CA LYS A 145 -16.04 -24.17 -6.73
C LYS A 145 -16.43 -24.19 -8.22
N PRO A 146 -17.48 -24.93 -8.62
CA PRO A 146 -18.04 -24.88 -9.98
C PRO A 146 -18.47 -23.47 -10.38
N ARG A 147 -18.21 -23.08 -11.62
CA ARG A 147 -18.66 -21.82 -12.24
C ARG A 147 -20.13 -21.89 -12.66
N PRO A 148 -20.78 -20.74 -12.91
CA PRO A 148 -22.15 -20.72 -13.42
C PRO A 148 -22.31 -21.40 -14.78
N ASN A 149 -21.26 -21.45 -15.60
CA ASN A 149 -21.25 -22.13 -16.90
C ASN A 149 -20.55 -23.51 -16.86
N MET A 150 -20.50 -24.16 -15.68
CA MET A 150 -19.77 -25.42 -15.53
C MET A 150 -20.39 -26.55 -16.37
N LEU A 151 -21.71 -26.76 -16.31
CA LEU A 151 -22.35 -27.88 -17.01
C LEU A 151 -22.17 -27.80 -18.53
N ALA A 152 -22.20 -26.58 -19.09
CA ALA A 152 -21.91 -26.34 -20.51
C ALA A 152 -20.45 -26.61 -20.90
N ARG A 153 -19.51 -26.66 -19.93
CA ARG A 153 -18.12 -27.07 -20.16
C ARG A 153 -17.90 -28.56 -19.96
N CYS A 154 -18.64 -29.16 -19.02
CA CYS A 154 -18.55 -30.57 -18.66
C CYS A 154 -19.18 -31.49 -19.71
N GLU A 155 -20.30 -31.08 -20.31
CA GLU A 155 -21.07 -31.90 -21.26
C GLU A 155 -21.35 -33.30 -20.65
N PRO A 156 -22.18 -33.36 -19.58
CA PRO A 156 -22.30 -34.57 -18.77
C PRO A 156 -23.01 -35.71 -19.52
N ASP A 157 -22.51 -36.94 -19.36
CA ASP A 157 -23.18 -38.14 -19.85
C ASP A 157 -24.40 -38.49 -18.99
N LEU A 158 -25.59 -38.40 -19.57
CA LEU A 158 -26.83 -38.72 -18.87
C LEU A 158 -27.10 -40.23 -18.78
N SER A 159 -26.34 -41.07 -19.51
CA SER A 159 -26.53 -42.52 -19.53
C SER A 159 -25.81 -43.23 -18.38
N SER A 160 -24.71 -42.66 -17.87
CA SER A 160 -23.83 -43.25 -16.84
C SER A 160 -23.98 -42.61 -15.45
N ILE A 161 -25.11 -41.96 -15.16
CA ILE A 161 -25.30 -41.23 -13.89
C ILE A 161 -25.09 -42.12 -12.66
N GLN A 162 -25.49 -43.40 -12.71
CA GLN A 162 -25.38 -44.32 -11.57
C GLN A 162 -23.94 -44.61 -11.16
N ASP A 163 -23.00 -44.61 -12.10
CA ASP A 163 -21.60 -44.94 -11.85
C ASP A 163 -20.85 -43.80 -11.14
N HIS A 164 -21.39 -42.58 -11.21
CA HIS A 164 -20.77 -41.35 -10.72
C HIS A 164 -21.46 -40.78 -9.47
N VAL A 165 -22.40 -41.51 -8.85
CA VAL A 165 -23.14 -41.01 -7.68
C VAL A 165 -22.24 -40.93 -6.45
N VAL A 166 -22.18 -39.73 -5.85
CA VAL A 166 -21.46 -39.43 -4.63
C VAL A 166 -22.44 -39.32 -3.45
N GLY A 167 -22.23 -40.14 -2.43
CA GLY A 167 -23.04 -40.13 -1.20
C GLY A 167 -24.26 -41.06 -1.28
N GLY A 168 -24.45 -41.88 -0.24
CA GLY A 168 -25.50 -42.91 -0.18
C GLY A 168 -26.87 -42.42 0.31
N TYR A 169 -27.11 -41.12 0.36
CA TYR A 169 -28.35 -40.51 0.87
C TYR A 169 -29.09 -39.82 -0.28
N GLY A 170 -29.93 -40.57 -1.00
CA GLY A 170 -30.70 -40.03 -2.12
C GLY A 170 -31.12 -41.11 -3.10
N GLN A 171 -32.15 -41.87 -2.74
CA GLN A 171 -32.94 -42.66 -3.70
C GLN A 171 -34.40 -42.21 -3.61
N ASP A 172 -35.07 -42.23 -4.77
CA ASP A 172 -36.53 -42.15 -4.99
C ASP A 172 -37.25 -40.80 -5.21
N ILE A 173 -36.63 -39.81 -5.89
CA ILE A 173 -37.42 -38.75 -6.58
C ILE A 173 -37.05 -38.61 -8.06
N SER A 174 -35.76 -38.65 -8.42
CA SER A 174 -35.27 -38.82 -9.81
C SER A 174 -33.77 -39.08 -9.80
N ILE A 175 -33.26 -39.90 -10.73
CA ILE A 175 -31.83 -40.23 -10.90
C ILE A 175 -30.94 -38.99 -11.05
N ARG A 176 -31.51 -37.82 -11.36
CA ARG A 176 -30.78 -36.57 -11.61
C ARG A 176 -30.60 -35.71 -10.35
N TRP A 177 -31.24 -36.06 -9.23
CA TRP A 177 -31.08 -35.39 -7.92
C TRP A 177 -29.89 -35.88 -7.12
N THR A 178 -29.05 -36.73 -7.71
CA THR A 178 -27.83 -37.23 -7.10
C THR A 178 -26.71 -36.21 -7.25
N LEU A 179 -25.77 -36.27 -6.31
CA LEU A 179 -24.50 -35.58 -6.41
C LEU A 179 -23.58 -36.45 -7.26
N VAL A 180 -22.85 -35.86 -8.20
CA VAL A 180 -21.94 -36.55 -9.11
C VAL A 180 -20.52 -35.99 -9.02
N ASP A 181 -19.55 -36.83 -9.36
CA ASP A 181 -18.15 -36.45 -9.48
C ASP A 181 -17.80 -35.96 -10.91
N ILE A 182 -16.57 -35.49 -11.11
CA ILE A 182 -16.08 -34.96 -12.39
C ILE A 182 -16.04 -36.01 -13.52
N GLY A 183 -15.97 -37.30 -13.20
CA GLY A 183 -15.87 -38.40 -14.17
C GLY A 183 -17.04 -38.52 -15.14
N ILE A 184 -18.18 -37.89 -14.85
CA ILE A 184 -19.35 -37.85 -15.74
C ILE A 184 -19.17 -36.92 -16.96
N CYS A 185 -18.15 -36.05 -16.94
CA CYS A 185 -17.92 -35.08 -18.00
C CYS A 185 -17.29 -35.73 -19.24
N GLN A 186 -17.87 -35.49 -20.42
CA GLN A 186 -17.36 -36.04 -21.69
C GLN A 186 -16.36 -35.12 -22.41
N SER A 187 -16.20 -33.87 -21.96
CA SER A 187 -15.36 -32.87 -22.62
C SER A 187 -13.89 -33.30 -22.73
N GLU A 188 -13.32 -33.29 -23.93
CA GLU A 188 -11.91 -33.67 -24.18
C GLU A 188 -10.88 -32.62 -23.67
N ASP A 189 -11.31 -31.36 -23.49
CA ASP A 189 -10.42 -30.28 -23.03
C ASP A 189 -10.37 -30.19 -21.50
N GLY A 190 -9.41 -30.91 -20.91
CA GLY A 190 -9.16 -30.89 -19.47
C GLY A 190 -8.83 -29.50 -18.90
N LYS A 191 -8.30 -28.55 -19.70
CA LYS A 191 -8.05 -27.18 -19.21
C LYS A 191 -9.34 -26.39 -19.10
N LYS A 192 -10.23 -26.51 -20.09
CA LYS A 192 -11.57 -25.89 -20.07
C LYS A 192 -12.40 -26.41 -18.90
N LEU A 193 -12.31 -27.73 -18.64
CA LEU A 193 -12.97 -28.39 -17.52
C LEU A 193 -12.42 -27.91 -16.17
N ASN A 194 -11.09 -27.93 -16.00
CA ASN A 194 -10.44 -27.45 -14.78
C ASN A 194 -10.73 -25.97 -14.49
N ASP A 195 -10.77 -25.11 -15.51
CA ASP A 195 -11.21 -23.72 -15.31
C ASP A 195 -12.67 -23.63 -14.84
N GLY A 196 -13.52 -24.59 -15.21
CA GLY A 196 -14.90 -24.71 -14.74
C GLY A 196 -15.03 -24.88 -13.22
N PHE A 197 -14.01 -25.39 -12.53
CA PHE A 197 -13.97 -25.55 -11.07
C PHE A 197 -13.19 -24.44 -10.34
N ARG A 198 -12.79 -23.38 -11.05
CA ARG A 198 -12.01 -22.26 -10.49
C ARG A 198 -12.84 -20.98 -10.36
N SER A 199 -14.07 -21.09 -9.83
CA SER A 199 -14.98 -19.96 -9.68
C SER A 199 -14.59 -19.01 -8.54
N PHE A 200 -14.32 -19.52 -7.34
CA PHE A 200 -14.06 -18.67 -6.17
C PHE A 200 -12.58 -18.65 -5.76
N PRO A 201 -11.99 -17.47 -5.47
CA PRO A 201 -12.46 -16.11 -5.78
C PRO A 201 -12.18 -15.72 -7.23
N SER A 202 -12.81 -14.65 -7.74
CA SER A 202 -12.58 -14.20 -9.12
C SER A 202 -11.18 -13.59 -9.32
N GLY A 203 -10.39 -14.18 -10.21
CA GLY A 203 -9.04 -13.70 -10.55
C GLY A 203 -9.04 -12.38 -11.34
N HIS A 204 -10.00 -12.19 -12.26
CA HIS A 204 -10.16 -10.93 -12.99
C HIS A 204 -10.50 -9.78 -12.05
N SER A 205 -11.35 -10.05 -11.06
CA SER A 205 -11.72 -9.07 -10.04
C SER A 205 -10.56 -8.75 -9.09
N SER A 206 -9.84 -9.75 -8.57
CA SER A 206 -8.72 -9.48 -7.65
C SER A 206 -7.55 -8.74 -8.30
N TRP A 207 -7.17 -9.11 -9.54
CA TRP A 207 -6.10 -8.44 -10.27
C TRP A 207 -6.46 -7.03 -10.73
N SER A 208 -7.69 -6.82 -11.20
CA SER A 208 -8.13 -5.48 -11.60
C SER A 208 -8.14 -4.53 -10.41
N TRP A 209 -8.71 -4.95 -9.28
CA TRP A 209 -8.70 -4.14 -8.06
C TRP A 209 -7.29 -3.95 -7.49
N SER A 210 -6.41 -4.96 -7.50
CA SER A 210 -5.05 -4.79 -6.97
C SER A 210 -4.26 -3.73 -7.74
N GLY A 211 -4.22 -3.84 -9.07
CA GLY A 211 -3.44 -2.92 -9.91
C GLY A 211 -4.06 -1.53 -10.09
N LEU A 212 -5.37 -1.46 -10.37
CA LEU A 212 -6.05 -0.20 -10.66
C LEU A 212 -6.34 0.61 -9.39
N LEU A 213 -6.64 -0.05 -8.25
CA LEU A 213 -6.73 0.68 -6.99
C LEU A 213 -5.36 1.17 -6.53
N TYR A 214 -4.29 0.38 -6.72
CA TYR A 214 -2.94 0.86 -6.44
C TYR A 214 -2.63 2.12 -7.24
N LEU A 215 -2.96 2.15 -8.54
CA LEU A 215 -2.83 3.34 -9.37
C LEU A 215 -3.64 4.53 -8.84
N THR A 216 -4.88 4.28 -8.40
CA THR A 216 -5.74 5.30 -7.79
C THR A 216 -5.09 5.90 -6.54
N LEU A 217 -4.60 5.05 -5.63
CA LEU A 217 -3.90 5.47 -4.42
C LEU A 217 -2.62 6.25 -4.76
N TYR A 218 -1.90 5.82 -5.80
CA TYR A 218 -0.72 6.50 -6.31
C TYR A 218 -1.04 7.90 -6.83
N PHE A 219 -2.09 8.07 -7.63
CA PHE A 219 -2.56 9.40 -8.07
C PHE A 219 -2.97 10.27 -6.89
N CYS A 220 -3.73 9.71 -5.94
CA CYS A 220 -4.14 10.43 -4.75
C CYS A 220 -2.94 10.93 -3.93
N SER A 221 -1.87 10.14 -3.87
CA SER A 221 -0.63 10.52 -3.22
C SER A 221 0.13 11.62 -3.98
N LYS A 222 0.40 11.42 -5.27
CA LYS A 222 1.25 12.33 -6.07
C LYS A 222 0.60 13.69 -6.35
N PHE A 223 -0.73 13.73 -6.46
CA PHE A 223 -1.48 14.96 -6.72
C PHE A 223 -2.18 15.51 -5.47
N ALA A 224 -1.87 14.99 -4.29
CA ALA A 224 -2.46 15.40 -3.01
C ALA A 224 -4.02 15.40 -3.03
N ILE A 225 -4.60 14.39 -3.69
CA ILE A 225 -6.05 14.19 -3.72
C ILE A 225 -6.42 13.42 -2.46
N GLY A 226 -6.93 14.13 -1.47
CA GLY A 226 -7.33 13.53 -0.19
C GLY A 226 -8.30 14.44 0.54
N LEU A 227 -8.90 13.88 1.59
CA LEU A 227 -9.72 14.66 2.51
C LEU A 227 -8.83 15.68 3.23
N PRO A 228 -9.20 16.98 3.23
CA PRO A 228 -8.47 17.99 3.97
C PRO A 228 -8.38 17.62 5.45
N SER A 229 -7.16 17.56 5.98
CA SER A 229 -6.91 17.30 7.39
C SER A 229 -6.16 18.46 8.01
N LEU A 230 -6.54 18.82 9.24
CA LEU A 230 -5.83 19.85 9.98
C LEU A 230 -4.42 19.36 10.32
N PRO A 231 -3.39 20.20 10.15
CA PRO A 231 -2.05 19.86 10.59
C PRO A 231 -2.07 19.66 12.11
N VAL A 232 -1.44 18.59 12.59
CA VAL A 232 -1.21 18.43 14.03
C VAL A 232 -0.20 19.49 14.45
N VAL A 233 -0.64 20.43 15.28
CA VAL A 233 0.24 21.39 15.92
C VAL A 233 1.12 20.60 16.89
N GLN A 234 2.35 20.35 16.47
CA GLN A 234 3.37 19.84 17.38
C GLN A 234 3.80 21.05 18.21
N GLN A 235 3.28 21.15 19.44
CA GLN A 235 3.74 22.18 20.37
C GLN A 235 5.27 22.03 20.45
N PRO A 236 6.05 23.10 20.20
CA PRO A 236 7.48 23.03 20.44
C PRO A 236 7.63 22.66 21.91
N SER A 237 8.22 21.48 22.16
CA SER A 237 8.61 21.08 23.50
C SER A 237 9.40 22.24 24.07
N ALA A 238 8.84 22.92 25.07
CA ALA A 238 9.53 23.96 25.79
C ALA A 238 10.86 23.34 26.18
N LYS A 239 11.97 23.89 25.66
CA LYS A 239 13.30 23.52 26.12
C LYS A 239 13.23 23.57 27.63
N GLN A 240 13.26 22.40 28.26
CA GLN A 240 13.31 22.25 29.69
C GLN A 240 14.62 22.90 30.11
N LYS A 241 14.54 24.19 30.39
CA LYS A 241 15.60 24.96 31.03
C LYS A 241 15.76 24.24 32.35
N ARG A 242 16.86 23.48 32.50
CA ARG A 242 17.31 22.97 33.79
C ARG A 242 17.45 24.17 34.71
N SER A 243 16.38 24.47 35.44
CA SER A 243 16.46 25.09 36.75
C SER A 243 16.49 23.91 37.70
N SER A 244 17.70 23.61 38.16
CA SER A 244 17.85 23.28 39.57
C SER A 244 17.10 24.38 40.33
N ASP A 245 16.10 24.01 41.12
CA ASP A 245 16.11 24.28 42.56
C ASP A 245 14.79 23.83 43.18
N HIS A 246 14.96 22.88 44.11
CA HIS A 246 14.12 22.51 45.25
C HIS A 246 12.67 22.04 45.04
N GLU A 247 12.52 20.74 45.30
CA GLU A 247 11.30 20.06 45.72
C GLU A 247 10.51 20.86 46.78
N LEU A 248 9.20 20.89 46.58
CA LEU A 248 8.21 21.25 47.58
C LEU A 248 8.07 20.09 48.58
N LEU A 249 8.23 20.38 49.87
CA LEU A 249 7.57 19.63 50.94
C LEU A 249 6.70 20.58 51.77
N PRO A 250 5.46 20.18 52.13
CA PRO A 250 4.61 20.97 53.00
C PRO A 250 4.82 20.55 54.44
N LEU A 251 5.26 21.45 55.33
CA LEU A 251 5.19 21.22 56.77
C LEU A 251 4.98 22.53 57.54
N HIS A 252 3.88 22.53 58.28
CA HIS A 252 3.46 23.51 59.28
C HIS A 252 4.59 23.94 60.24
N SER A 253 4.69 25.24 60.56
CA SER A 253 4.67 25.69 61.96
C SER A 253 4.41 27.21 62.07
N ASN A 254 3.54 27.57 63.02
CA ASN A 254 3.31 28.95 63.48
C ASN A 254 4.49 29.41 64.33
N ARG A 255 5.05 30.62 64.10
CA ARG A 255 5.37 31.60 65.18
C ARG A 255 5.92 32.94 64.67
N ALA A 256 5.26 34.01 65.12
CA ALA A 256 5.79 35.28 65.65
C ALA A 256 6.76 36.16 64.83
N ARG A 257 6.25 37.36 64.49
CA ARG A 257 6.71 38.70 64.93
C ARG A 257 8.19 39.06 64.74
N GLY A 258 8.44 40.06 63.90
CA GLY A 258 9.68 40.84 63.90
C GLY A 258 9.82 41.71 62.65
N ASP A 259 9.86 43.01 62.87
CA ASP A 259 10.10 44.08 61.89
C ASP A 259 11.36 43.85 61.06
N SER A 260 11.39 44.33 59.81
CA SER A 260 12.37 45.33 59.35
C SER A 260 12.19 45.67 57.87
N GLU A 261 12.50 46.93 57.59
CA GLU A 261 12.32 47.73 56.39
C GLU A 261 13.19 47.31 55.18
N ASP A 262 12.89 47.97 54.05
CA ASP A 262 13.66 48.07 52.80
C ASP A 262 13.61 46.86 51.86
N THR A 263 13.01 46.93 50.67
CA THR A 263 13.32 47.91 49.63
C THR A 263 12.19 47.90 48.58
N LYS A 264 11.75 49.09 48.16
CA LYS A 264 10.90 49.29 46.99
C LYS A 264 11.60 48.76 45.74
N GLN A 265 11.00 47.79 45.06
CA GLN A 265 11.19 47.62 43.63
C GLN A 265 9.82 47.49 42.97
N GLU A 266 9.40 48.63 42.43
CA GLU A 266 8.29 48.84 41.52
C GLU A 266 8.49 47.88 40.34
N TYR A 267 7.72 46.78 40.34
CA TYR A 267 7.68 45.87 39.21
C TYR A 267 6.83 46.54 38.13
N ASP A 268 7.52 47.10 37.15
CA ASP A 268 6.96 47.56 35.89
C ASP A 268 6.23 46.37 35.24
N ASP A 269 4.89 46.43 35.18
CA ASP A 269 4.04 45.44 34.52
C ASP A 269 4.20 45.58 33.00
N GLN A 270 5.38 45.17 32.51
CA GLN A 270 5.59 44.83 31.12
C GLN A 270 5.48 43.32 30.99
N THR A 271 4.24 42.84 31.14
CA THR A 271 3.82 41.55 30.62
C THR A 271 4.17 41.48 29.13
N SER A 272 5.30 40.83 28.84
CA SER A 272 5.78 40.60 27.48
C SER A 272 4.72 39.81 26.69
N PRO A 273 4.39 40.19 25.44
CA PRO A 273 3.35 39.57 24.63
C PRO A 273 3.82 38.25 23.99
N ALA A 274 4.51 37.39 24.74
CA ALA A 274 5.15 36.18 24.21
C ALA A 274 4.27 34.92 24.33
N ASP A 275 3.25 34.92 25.19
CA ASP A 275 2.40 33.74 25.43
C ASP A 275 1.02 33.82 24.75
N ALA A 276 0.72 34.91 24.07
CA ALA A 276 -0.45 35.04 23.22
C ALA A 276 -0.16 34.52 21.80
N ILE A 277 0.09 33.21 21.65
CA ILE A 277 -0.29 32.54 20.40
C ILE A 277 -1.83 32.50 20.41
N SER A 278 -2.41 33.66 20.14
CA SER A 278 -3.76 33.82 19.63
C SER A 278 -3.80 32.99 18.35
N THR A 279 -4.31 31.77 18.45
CA THR A 279 -4.77 31.00 17.31
C THR A 279 -5.95 31.76 16.72
N SER A 280 -5.66 32.81 15.95
CA SER A 280 -6.68 33.54 15.22
C SER A 280 -7.55 32.50 14.49
N PRO A 281 -8.89 32.58 14.55
CA PRO A 281 -9.77 31.59 13.93
C PRO A 281 -9.51 31.42 12.42
N LEU A 282 -8.86 32.41 11.81
CA LEU A 282 -8.42 32.40 10.42
C LEU A 282 -7.24 31.45 10.14
N TRP A 283 -6.38 31.15 11.12
CA TRP A 283 -5.28 30.19 10.95
C TRP A 283 -5.81 28.78 10.63
N VAL A 284 -6.84 28.34 11.37
CA VAL A 284 -7.48 27.03 11.13
C VAL A 284 -8.09 26.99 9.72
N ARG A 285 -8.79 28.05 9.32
CA ARG A 285 -9.37 28.18 7.97
C ARG A 285 -8.30 28.11 6.87
N ASN A 286 -7.14 28.72 7.07
CA ASN A 286 -6.07 28.79 6.07
C ASN A 286 -5.10 27.59 6.12
N SER A 287 -5.35 26.62 7.01
CA SER A 287 -4.45 25.47 7.21
C SER A 287 -4.61 24.35 6.18
N ALA A 288 -5.75 24.28 5.47
CA ALA A 288 -6.01 23.29 4.44
C ALA A 288 -7.05 23.80 3.43
N ALA A 289 -6.98 23.30 2.19
CA ALA A 289 -7.97 23.55 1.16
C ALA A 289 -8.34 22.22 0.47
N ALA A 290 -9.57 22.14 -0.03
CA ALA A 290 -9.98 21.00 -0.85
C ALA A 290 -9.23 21.01 -2.20
N PRO A 291 -8.76 19.86 -2.68
CA PRO A 291 -8.16 19.76 -4.00
C PRO A 291 -9.20 20.09 -5.09
N PRO A 292 -8.78 20.61 -6.26
CA PRO A 292 -9.71 20.91 -7.35
C PRO A 292 -10.51 19.67 -7.80
N ASN A 293 -11.82 19.82 -7.94
CA ASN A 293 -12.74 18.70 -8.23
C ASN A 293 -12.40 17.93 -9.53
N TYR A 294 -11.79 18.57 -10.52
CA TYR A 294 -11.42 17.90 -11.77
C TYR A 294 -10.38 16.78 -11.56
N LEU A 295 -9.62 16.80 -10.45
CA LEU A 295 -8.66 15.75 -10.10
C LEU A 295 -9.33 14.43 -9.68
N ILE A 296 -10.61 14.47 -9.33
CA ILE A 296 -11.39 13.26 -9.00
C ILE A 296 -11.53 12.36 -10.23
N ILE A 297 -11.63 12.94 -11.44
CA ILE A 297 -11.80 12.18 -12.69
C ILE A 297 -10.63 11.20 -12.92
N PRO A 298 -9.36 11.64 -13.00
CA PRO A 298 -8.24 10.72 -13.18
C PRO A 298 -8.08 9.76 -11.98
N ALA A 299 -8.43 10.17 -10.76
CA ALA A 299 -8.38 9.29 -9.59
C ALA A 299 -9.43 8.16 -9.64
N LEU A 300 -10.66 8.42 -10.09
CA LEU A 300 -11.72 7.42 -10.13
C LEU A 300 -11.75 6.60 -11.43
N THR A 301 -11.06 7.06 -12.49
CA THR A 301 -11.02 6.34 -13.77
C THR A 301 -10.53 4.88 -13.61
N PRO A 302 -9.41 4.59 -12.92
CA PRO A 302 -8.98 3.21 -12.71
C PRO A 302 -10.00 2.37 -11.91
N VAL A 303 -10.67 2.98 -10.93
CA VAL A 303 -11.74 2.31 -10.17
C VAL A 303 -12.92 1.97 -11.08
N ALA A 304 -13.36 2.90 -11.93
CA ALA A 304 -14.43 2.64 -12.90
C ALA A 304 -14.07 1.51 -13.87
N VAL A 305 -12.82 1.44 -14.33
CA VAL A 305 -12.33 0.34 -15.16
C VAL A 305 -12.34 -1.00 -14.39
N ALA A 306 -11.93 -1.00 -13.11
CA ALA A 306 -11.98 -2.21 -12.29
C ALA A 306 -13.42 -2.72 -12.10
N VAL A 307 -14.37 -1.81 -11.85
CA VAL A 307 -15.80 -2.13 -11.76
C VAL A 307 -16.31 -2.70 -13.07
N TYR A 308 -15.97 -2.10 -14.21
CA TYR A 308 -16.35 -2.61 -15.53
C TYR A 308 -15.85 -4.04 -15.77
N ILE A 309 -14.58 -4.33 -15.46
CA ILE A 309 -14.01 -5.69 -15.56
C ILE A 309 -14.75 -6.68 -14.65
N CYS A 310 -15.15 -6.26 -13.45
CA CYS A 310 -15.96 -7.10 -12.56
C CYS A 310 -17.35 -7.36 -13.14
N SER A 311 -17.97 -6.37 -13.77
CA SER A 311 -19.30 -6.49 -14.39
C SER A 311 -19.31 -7.46 -15.57
N THR A 312 -18.26 -7.50 -16.41
CA THR A 312 -18.19 -8.46 -17.52
C THR A 312 -18.22 -9.90 -17.02
N ARG A 313 -17.51 -10.20 -15.93
CA ARG A 313 -17.47 -11.54 -15.32
C ARG A 313 -18.82 -12.04 -14.79
N TRP A 314 -19.68 -11.11 -14.36
CA TRP A 314 -21.06 -11.43 -14.01
C TRP A 314 -21.93 -11.63 -15.25
N ALA A 315 -21.85 -10.71 -16.22
CA ALA A 315 -22.64 -10.74 -17.44
C ALA A 315 -22.38 -11.98 -18.32
N GLU A 316 -21.16 -12.51 -18.26
CA GLU A 316 -20.71 -13.67 -19.06
C GLU A 316 -20.80 -15.00 -18.31
N TYR A 317 -21.42 -15.03 -17.13
CA TYR A 317 -21.64 -16.27 -16.34
C TYR A 317 -20.34 -16.99 -15.92
N TYR A 318 -19.25 -16.23 -15.75
CA TYR A 318 -17.97 -16.79 -15.29
C TYR A 318 -17.91 -16.90 -13.77
N HIS A 319 -18.62 -16.03 -13.05
CA HIS A 319 -18.51 -15.91 -11.60
C HIS A 319 -19.84 -15.53 -10.95
N PHE A 320 -20.05 -16.03 -9.74
CA PHE A 320 -21.13 -15.56 -8.87
C PHE A 320 -20.75 -14.22 -8.22
N GLY A 321 -21.73 -13.47 -7.75
CA GLY A 321 -21.52 -12.15 -7.15
C GLY A 321 -20.59 -12.22 -5.93
N PHE A 322 -20.74 -13.27 -5.11
CA PHE A 322 -19.85 -13.52 -3.97
C PHE A 322 -18.39 -13.76 -4.40
N ASP A 323 -18.16 -14.40 -5.56
CA ASP A 323 -16.82 -14.65 -6.07
C ASP A 323 -16.15 -13.36 -6.55
N ILE A 324 -16.94 -12.45 -7.13
CA ILE A 324 -16.49 -11.12 -7.54
C ILE A 324 -16.21 -10.25 -6.32
N ILE A 325 -17.09 -10.23 -5.32
CA ILE A 325 -16.87 -9.49 -4.08
C ILE A 325 -15.63 -10.01 -3.34
N GLY A 326 -15.49 -11.34 -3.19
CA GLY A 326 -14.32 -11.95 -2.58
C GLY A 326 -13.02 -11.62 -3.32
N GLY A 327 -13.04 -11.69 -4.66
CA GLY A 327 -11.91 -11.25 -5.49
C GLY A 327 -11.57 -9.77 -5.30
N SER A 328 -12.58 -8.89 -5.36
CA SER A 328 -12.43 -7.45 -5.18
C SER A 328 -11.80 -7.12 -3.83
N LEU A 329 -12.26 -7.75 -2.75
CA LEU A 329 -11.73 -7.53 -1.39
C LEU A 329 -10.25 -7.94 -1.29
N ILE A 330 -9.86 -9.07 -1.87
CA ILE A 330 -8.45 -9.49 -1.93
C ILE A 330 -7.62 -8.42 -2.66
N GLY A 331 -8.10 -7.93 -3.81
CA GLY A 331 -7.44 -6.89 -4.58
C GLY A 331 -7.31 -5.56 -3.81
N ILE A 332 -8.39 -5.12 -3.16
CA ILE A 332 -8.43 -3.88 -2.37
C ILE A 332 -7.44 -3.94 -1.20
N VAL A 333 -7.45 -5.04 -0.44
CA VAL A 333 -6.57 -5.22 0.73
C VAL A 333 -5.11 -5.26 0.31
N THR A 334 -4.78 -6.02 -0.74
CA THR A 334 -3.40 -6.12 -1.25
C THR A 334 -2.90 -4.80 -1.84
N ALA A 335 -3.72 -4.06 -2.57
CA ALA A 335 -3.40 -2.71 -3.05
C ALA A 335 -3.13 -1.75 -1.90
N TRP A 336 -4.01 -1.71 -0.90
CA TRP A 336 -3.86 -0.82 0.24
C TRP A 336 -2.60 -1.14 1.05
N LEU A 337 -2.36 -2.42 1.39
CA LEU A 337 -1.17 -2.85 2.11
C LEU A 337 0.11 -2.53 1.34
N ALA A 338 0.17 -2.88 0.06
CA ALA A 338 1.33 -2.61 -0.78
C ALA A 338 1.59 -1.11 -0.92
N PHE A 339 0.55 -0.31 -1.14
CA PHE A 339 0.69 1.13 -1.18
C PHE A 339 1.27 1.66 0.13
N ARG A 340 0.75 1.23 1.29
CA ARG A 340 1.22 1.68 2.60
C ARG A 340 2.63 1.20 2.96
N TRP A 341 3.02 0.05 2.43
CA TRP A 341 4.35 -0.52 2.62
C TRP A 341 5.44 0.32 1.95
N TYR A 342 5.15 0.90 0.79
CA TYR A 342 6.12 1.66 0.00
C TYR A 342 5.94 3.18 0.05
N HIS A 343 4.73 3.68 0.36
CA HIS A 343 4.40 5.09 0.35
C HIS A 343 3.92 5.62 1.71
N GLN A 344 4.21 6.91 1.92
CA GLN A 344 3.70 7.66 3.05
C GLN A 344 2.17 7.81 2.99
N PRO A 345 1.51 8.11 4.13
CA PRO A 345 0.06 8.30 4.15
C PRO A 345 -0.36 9.42 3.18
N ILE A 346 -1.49 9.21 2.49
CA ILE A 346 -2.11 10.25 1.65
C ILE A 346 -2.51 11.43 2.54
N GLY A 347 -2.16 12.65 2.11
CA GLY A 347 -2.49 13.90 2.80
C GLY A 347 -1.26 14.69 3.28
N SER A 348 -1.51 15.68 4.15
CA SER A 348 -0.53 16.68 4.61
C SER A 348 0.73 16.11 5.25
N ARG A 349 0.65 14.90 5.83
CA ARG A 349 1.78 14.21 6.48
C ARG A 349 2.75 13.56 5.51
N GLY A 350 2.27 13.05 4.38
CA GLY A 350 3.11 12.29 3.44
C GLY A 350 3.65 13.12 2.28
N GLN A 351 3.02 14.27 1.96
CA GLN A 351 3.40 15.16 0.85
C GLN A 351 3.64 14.45 -0.50
N GLY A 352 3.06 13.26 -0.69
CA GLY A 352 3.21 12.45 -1.89
C GLY A 352 4.51 11.63 -2.01
N TRP A 353 5.35 11.54 -0.98
CA TRP A 353 6.64 10.82 -1.04
C TRP A 353 6.52 9.32 -0.77
N ALA A 354 7.41 8.55 -1.39
CA ALA A 354 7.70 7.18 -0.95
C ALA A 354 8.50 7.20 0.37
N TRP A 355 8.55 6.07 1.07
CA TRP A 355 9.43 5.95 2.24
C TRP A 355 10.90 6.11 1.84
N GLY A 356 11.70 6.69 2.74
CA GLY A 356 13.15 6.84 2.57
C GLY A 356 13.89 5.50 2.61
N SER A 357 15.18 5.51 2.30
CA SER A 357 16.00 4.31 2.35
C SER A 357 16.23 3.80 3.77
N ARG A 358 16.27 2.48 3.90
CA ARG A 358 16.80 1.77 5.08
C ARG A 358 18.24 2.20 5.41
N SER A 359 18.55 2.16 6.71
CA SER A 359 19.89 2.29 7.27
C SER A 359 20.74 1.07 6.94
N ARG A 360 22.07 1.22 6.88
CA ARG A 360 22.99 0.15 6.49
C ARG A 360 23.02 -0.96 7.53
N ASP A 361 22.96 -0.58 8.81
CA ASP A 361 23.07 -1.50 9.94
C ASP A 361 21.73 -2.18 10.26
N ARG A 362 20.63 -1.62 9.75
CA ARG A 362 19.25 -2.13 9.89
C ARG A 362 18.65 -2.61 8.58
N ALA A 363 19.47 -2.91 7.57
CA ALA A 363 18.98 -3.19 6.22
C ALA A 363 18.14 -4.48 6.10
N PHE A 364 18.45 -5.51 6.91
CA PHE A 364 17.82 -6.83 6.82
C PHE A 364 16.83 -7.13 7.95
N ALA A 365 17.14 -6.70 9.18
CA ALA A 365 16.32 -6.95 10.34
C ALA A 365 16.52 -5.84 11.38
N ILE A 366 15.53 -5.65 12.23
CA ILE A 366 15.59 -4.76 13.38
C ILE A 366 15.23 -5.53 14.65
N GLY A 367 15.95 -5.26 15.74
CA GLY A 367 15.62 -5.79 17.05
C GLY A 367 14.39 -5.10 17.64
N VAL A 368 13.66 -5.80 18.49
CA VAL A 368 12.53 -5.25 19.26
C VAL A 368 13.01 -4.05 20.08
N GLY A 369 12.26 -2.95 20.06
CA GLY A 369 12.59 -1.71 20.79
C GLY A 369 13.45 -0.71 20.03
N THR A 370 13.84 -0.98 18.77
CA THR A 370 14.53 0.00 17.92
C THR A 370 13.53 0.88 17.14
N GLY A 371 13.80 2.18 17.01
CA GLY A 371 12.85 3.19 16.48
C GLY A 371 12.49 3.10 14.99
N GLY A 372 12.92 2.07 14.25
CA GLY A 372 12.57 1.81 12.85
C GLY A 372 13.74 1.39 11.95
N TYR A 373 13.50 1.33 10.63
CA TYR A 373 14.52 0.96 9.63
C TYR A 373 15.36 2.14 9.13
N VAL A 374 15.00 3.38 9.49
CA VAL A 374 15.70 4.61 9.07
C VAL A 374 16.74 5.01 10.12
N GLY A 375 17.96 5.34 9.68
CA GLY A 375 19.03 5.87 10.52
C GLY A 375 19.52 7.23 10.05
N ASP A 376 20.47 7.79 10.80
CA ASP A 376 21.06 9.09 10.52
C ASP A 376 21.89 9.07 9.22
N GLU A 377 22.19 7.87 8.71
CA GLU A 377 22.96 7.62 7.51
C GLU A 377 22.17 7.58 6.18
N GLY A 378 21.14 8.41 5.98
CA GLY A 378 20.40 8.45 4.70
C GLY A 378 21.29 8.54 3.45
N TRP A 379 20.71 8.65 2.24
CA TRP A 379 21.46 8.82 0.97
C TRP A 379 22.50 9.98 0.94
N HIS A 380 22.57 10.76 2.03
CA HIS A 380 23.41 11.92 2.28
C HIS A 380 24.44 11.73 3.42
N SER A 381 24.74 10.52 3.89
CA SER A 381 25.69 10.36 5.00
C SER A 381 27.12 10.80 4.63
N VAL A 382 27.64 11.70 5.45
CA VAL A 382 29.07 12.01 5.57
C VAL A 382 29.72 10.83 6.30
N LYS A 383 30.89 10.37 5.83
CA LYS A 383 31.78 9.55 6.65
C LYS A 383 32.18 10.42 7.84
N ALA A 384 31.73 10.11 9.05
CA ALA A 384 32.34 10.72 10.23
C ALA A 384 33.87 10.46 10.14
N PRO A 385 34.70 11.49 10.33
CA PRO A 385 36.15 11.30 10.33
C PRO A 385 36.51 10.28 11.41
N ALA A 386 37.43 9.37 11.07
CA ALA A 386 37.82 8.24 11.92
C ALA A 386 38.39 8.65 13.29
N SER A 387 38.64 9.95 13.52
CA SER A 387 39.12 10.50 14.79
C SER A 387 38.10 10.46 15.94
N ASP A 388 36.80 10.43 15.65
CA ASP A 388 35.77 10.52 16.71
C ASP A 388 35.40 9.14 17.29
N VAL A 389 35.77 8.06 16.60
CA VAL A 389 35.58 6.68 17.08
C VAL A 389 36.66 6.27 18.08
N GLU A 390 37.85 6.88 18.03
CA GLU A 390 38.94 6.59 18.95
C GLU A 390 38.80 7.26 20.33
N MET A 391 38.05 8.37 20.44
CA MET A 391 37.75 8.99 21.74
C MET A 391 36.62 8.30 22.51
N ALA A 392 35.67 7.67 21.83
CA ALA A 392 34.56 6.96 22.49
C ALA A 392 34.99 5.63 23.14
N ASN A 393 36.15 5.09 22.77
CA ASN A 393 36.72 3.86 23.36
C ASN A 393 37.77 4.12 24.44
N ARG A 394 37.96 5.39 24.87
CA ARG A 394 38.92 5.78 25.92
C ARG A 394 38.31 6.57 27.08
N SER A 395 36.98 6.54 27.26
CA SER A 395 36.31 7.11 28.43
C SER A 395 35.66 6.03 29.29
#